data_AF-A0A9E4EJM5-F1
#
_entry.id   AF-A0A9E4EJM5-F1
#
_cell.length_a   1.000
_cell.length_b   1.000
_cell.length_c   1.000
_cell.angle_alpha   90.00
_cell.angle_beta   90.00
_cell.angle_gamma   90.00
#
_symmetry.space_group_name_H-M   'P 1'
#
loop_
_entity.id
_entity.type
_entity.pdbx_description
1 polymer ?
#
loop_
_entity_poly.entity_id
_entity_poly.type
_entity_poly.pdbx_seq_one_letter_code
_entity_poly.pdbx_strand_id
1 'polypeptide(L)' 'MTDQIVNAFKQDIEAITLIPSSGGRFEVTVDGELVFSKLKEKRFPEYDEIQPHIQSRVS' A
#
# COMPACT_ATOMS: atom_id res chain seq x y z
N MET A 1 0.97 5.61 7.35
CA MET A 1 0.71 5.11 5.97
C MET A 1 -0.79 4.98 5.68
N THR A 2 -1.55 4.06 6.29
CA THR A 2 -2.98 3.84 5.95
C THR A 2 -3.81 5.13 6.01
N ASP A 3 -3.74 5.88 7.11
CA ASP A 3 -4.50 7.14 7.24
C ASP A 3 -4.12 8.17 6.18
N GLN A 4 -2.85 8.22 5.75
CA GLN A 4 -2.40 9.14 4.70
C GLN A 4 -3.00 8.74 3.35
N ILE A 5 -2.99 7.44 3.02
CA ILE A 5 -3.59 6.92 1.78
C ILE A 5 -5.09 7.19 1.76
N VAL A 6 -5.81 6.91 2.85
CA VAL A 6 -7.25 7.17 2.93
C VAL A 6 -7.53 8.66 2.77
N ASN A 7 -6.79 9.53 3.46
CA ASN A 7 -7.03 10.96 3.34
C ASN A 7 -6.74 11.51 1.94
N ALA A 8 -5.73 10.96 1.24
CA ALA A 8 -5.37 11.38 -0.10
C ALA A 8 -6.31 10.83 -1.19
N PHE A 9 -6.81 9.59 -1.05
CA PHE A 9 -7.45 8.85 -2.15
C PHE A 9 -8.85 8.33 -1.86
N LYS A 10 -9.48 8.63 -0.70
CA LYS A 10 -10.82 8.12 -0.33
C LYS A 10 -11.95 8.39 -1.33
N GLN A 11 -11.76 9.33 -2.26
CA GLN A 11 -12.75 9.62 -3.31
C GLN A 11 -12.50 8.81 -4.59
N ASP A 12 -11.29 8.25 -4.74
CA ASP A 12 -10.83 7.64 -5.99
C ASP A 12 -10.59 6.11 -5.86
N ILE A 13 -10.44 5.59 -4.63
CA ILE A 13 -10.32 4.15 -4.37
C ILE A 13 -11.63 3.56 -3.86
N GLU A 14 -11.95 2.35 -4.32
CA GLU A 14 -13.14 1.60 -3.86
C GLU A 14 -12.99 1.14 -2.41
N ALA A 15 -11.81 0.62 -2.06
CA ALA A 15 -11.55 0.08 -0.73
C ALA A 15 -10.06 0.10 -0.36
N ILE A 16 -9.81 0.12 0.94
CA ILE A 16 -8.52 -0.24 1.53
C ILE A 16 -8.74 -1.40 2.49
N THR A 17 -7.96 -2.46 2.35
CA THR A 17 -8.12 -3.68 3.15
C THR A 17 -6.88 -3.93 4.00
N LEU A 18 -7.07 -4.13 5.30
CA LEU A 18 -6.01 -4.55 6.22
C LEU A 18 -6.15 -6.04 6.47
N ILE A 19 -5.22 -6.83 5.93
CA ILE A 19 -5.22 -8.30 6.05
C ILE A 19 -4.18 -8.69 7.10
N PRO A 20 -4.59 -9.23 8.27
CA PRO A 20 -3.65 -9.78 9.24
C PRO A 20 -2.82 -10.90 8.61
N SER A 21 -1.51 -10.87 8.82
CA SER A 21 -0.60 -11.91 8.34
C SER A 21 0.39 -12.30 9.44
N SER A 22 1.02 -13.45 9.26
CA SER A 22 2.06 -14.00 10.12
C SER A 22 3.45 -13.91 9.48
N GLY A 23 4.49 -14.34 10.21
CA GLY A 23 5.85 -14.49 9.69
C GLY A 23 6.61 -13.17 9.47
N GLY A 24 6.21 -12.09 10.14
CA GLY A 24 6.84 -10.78 10.00
C GLY A 24 6.62 -10.12 8.62
N ARG A 25 5.71 -10.67 7.81
CA ARG A 25 5.34 -10.11 6.51
C ARG A 25 4.64 -8.77 6.68
N PHE A 26 5.02 -7.84 5.82
CA PHE A 26 4.29 -6.61 5.57
C PHE A 26 4.39 -6.37 4.07
N GLU A 27 3.26 -6.51 3.39
CA GLU A 27 3.17 -6.44 1.93
C GLU A 27 2.11 -5.43 1.56
N VAL A 28 2.39 -4.68 0.51
CA VAL A 28 1.45 -3.71 -0.05
C VAL A 28 1.18 -4.12 -1.48
N THR A 29 -0.09 -4.34 -1.78
CA THR A 29 -0.57 -4.62 -3.13
C THR A 29 -1.52 -3.51 -3.58
N VAL A 30 -1.42 -3.09 -4.84
CA VAL A 30 -2.36 -2.15 -5.46
C VAL A 30 -3.00 -2.89 -6.64
N ASP A 31 -4.33 -3.03 -6.63
CA ASP A 31 -5.09 -3.82 -7.60
C ASP A 31 -4.53 -5.24 -7.81
N GLY A 32 -4.10 -5.87 -6.72
CA GLY A 32 -3.52 -7.23 -6.72
C GLY A 32 -2.04 -7.30 -7.12
N GLU A 33 -1.43 -6.19 -7.58
CA GLU A 33 -0.01 -6.13 -7.92
C GLU A 33 0.84 -5.81 -6.69
N LEU A 34 1.84 -6.64 -6.40
CA LEU A 34 2.76 -6.43 -5.28
C LEU A 34 3.72 -5.27 -5.57
N VAL A 35 3.55 -4.16 -4.84
CA VAL A 35 4.37 -2.96 -4.99
C VAL A 35 5.45 -2.86 -3.90
N PHE A 36 5.27 -3.51 -2.75
CA PHE A 36 6.27 -3.56 -1.69
C PHE A 36 6.21 -4.85 -0.87
N SER A 37 7.38 -5.38 -0.47
CA SER A 37 7.46 -6.47 0.50
C SER A 37 8.59 -6.23 1.51
N LYS A 38 8.24 -6.14 2.79
CA LYS A 38 9.21 -6.03 3.88
C LYS A 38 10.17 -7.21 3.94
N LEU A 39 9.73 -8.41 3.59
CA LEU A 39 10.63 -9.57 3.58
C LEU A 39 11.72 -9.45 2.52
N LYS A 40 11.43 -8.78 1.40
CA LYS A 40 12.38 -8.48 0.33
C LYS A 40 13.28 -7.30 0.70
N GLU A 41 12.69 -6.17 1.09
CA GLU A 41 13.40 -4.91 1.34
C GLU A 41 14.06 -4.82 2.73
N LYS A 42 13.72 -5.74 3.63
CA LYS A 42 14.22 -5.80 5.03
C LYS A 42 13.90 -4.54 5.86
N ARG A 43 12.91 -3.75 5.45
CA ARG A 43 12.43 -2.54 6.15
C ARG A 43 10.93 -2.33 5.89
N PHE A 44 10.34 -1.39 6.59
CA PHE A 44 8.99 -0.90 6.27
C PHE A 44 9.04 0.11 5.11
N PRO A 45 7.95 0.24 4.34
CA PRO A 45 7.86 1.25 3.30
C PRO A 45 7.60 2.64 3.90
N GLU A 46 8.11 3.65 3.22
CA GLU A 46 7.67 5.04 3.41
C GLU A 46 6.45 5.35 2.51
N TYR A 47 5.68 6.38 2.88
CA TYR A 47 4.49 6.78 2.12
C TYR A 47 4.80 7.11 0.65
N ASP A 48 5.89 7.84 0.41
CA ASP A 48 6.31 8.30 -0.91
C ASP A 48 6.75 7.15 -1.84
N GLU A 49 6.99 5.95 -1.30
CA GLU A 49 7.27 4.75 -2.09
C GLU A 49 5.99 4.07 -2.57
N ILE A 50 4.87 4.24 -1.87
CA ILE A 50 3.60 3.57 -2.18
C ILE A 50 2.67 4.49 -2.97
N GLN A 51 2.61 5.77 -2.60
CA GLN A 51 1.69 6.75 -3.17
C GLN A 51 1.76 6.84 -4.71
N PRO A 52 2.92 6.82 -5.37
CA PRO A 52 3.00 6.87 -6.83
C PRO A 52 2.32 5.69 -7.52
N HIS A 53 2.34 4.50 -6.93
CA HIS A 53 1.67 3.32 -7.49
C HIS A 53 0.15 3.44 -7.41
N ILE A 54 -0.38 4.10 -6.39
CA ILE A 54 -1.82 4.35 -6.29
C ILE A 54 -2.19 5.45 -7.30
N GLN A 55 -1.48 6.58 -7.28
CA GLN A 55 -1.71 7.72 -8.15
C GLN A 55 -1.65 7.36 -9.65
N SER A 56 -0.82 6.40 -10.05
CA SER A 56 -0.76 5.99 -11.46
C SER A 56 -1.98 5.19 -11.94
N ARG A 57 -2.85 4.73 -11.03
CA ARG A 57 -4.02 3.88 -11.29
C ARG A 57 -5.34 4.60 -11.08
N VAL A 58 -5.34 5.65 -10.26
CA VAL A 58 -6.50 6.52 -10.03
C VAL A 58 -6.25 7.86 -10.73
N SER A 59 -7.14 8.23 -11.65
CA SER A 59 -6.97 9.37 -12.57
C SER A 59 -7.16 10.71 -11.89
#